data_AF-A0A2P8C5X1-F1
#
_entry.id   AF-A0A2P8C5X1-F1
#
_cell.length_a   1.000
_cell.length_b   1.000
_cell.length_c   1.000
_cell.angle_alpha   90.00
_cell.angle_beta   90.00
_cell.angle_gamma   90.00
#
_symmetry.space_group_name_H-M   'P 1'
#
loop_
_entity.id
_entity.type
_entity.pdbx_description
1 polymer ?
#
loop_
_entity_poly.entity_id
_entity_poly.type
_entity_poly.pdbx_seq_one_letter_code
_entity_poly.pdbx_strand_id
1 'polypeptide(L)'
;MKESLRFAFAVSQGHAFEKKHFGEAEQFLIYEYKDDELTLIDEYRNPFIRPEEHYTHGSSRKGKAIISFLKELDIDVLVARQFGRNLHMVREHFIPVIISATCIGEVTEVLLKHIFWLMEERRKVDNHYGLYQINLGILKMPGRSVKPRLQEER
;
A
#
# COMPACT_ATOMS: atom_id res chain seq x y z
N MET A 1 -17.68 0.93 -17.06
CA MET A 1 -17.60 1.29 -15.63
C MET A 1 -16.38 2.17 -15.49
N LYS A 2 -16.51 3.35 -14.85
CA LYS A 2 -15.32 4.16 -14.57
C LYS A 2 -14.50 3.44 -13.52
N GLU A 3 -13.22 3.23 -13.80
CA GLU A 3 -12.34 2.53 -12.89
C GLU A 3 -11.98 3.45 -11.73
N SER A 4 -12.01 2.90 -10.52
CA SER A 4 -11.63 3.57 -9.29
C SER A 4 -10.57 2.76 -8.56
N LEU A 5 -9.77 3.43 -7.74
CA LEU A 5 -8.81 2.79 -6.84
C LEU A 5 -8.94 3.39 -5.45
N ARG A 6 -8.88 2.55 -4.42
CA ARG A 6 -8.85 2.99 -3.03
C ARG A 6 -7.49 2.80 -2.40
N PHE A 7 -7.09 3.80 -1.65
CA PHE A 7 -5.78 3.90 -1.04
C PHE A 7 -5.92 4.00 0.48
N ALA A 8 -5.04 3.33 1.20
CA ALA A 8 -4.85 3.57 2.63
C ALA A 8 -3.48 4.21 2.87
N PHE A 9 -3.48 5.42 3.42
CA PHE A 9 -2.26 6.15 3.77
C PHE A 9 -1.97 5.96 5.26
N ALA A 10 -0.79 5.44 5.57
CA ALA A 10 -0.32 5.25 6.94
C ALA A 10 0.26 6.55 7.51
N VAL A 11 -0.48 7.22 8.40
CA VAL A 11 -0.10 8.53 8.97
C VAL A 11 -0.06 8.52 10.51
N SER A 12 0.65 9.50 11.07
CA SER A 12 0.59 9.84 12.50
C SER A 12 -0.54 10.85 12.78
N GLN A 13 -0.78 11.15 14.07
CA GLN A 13 -1.79 12.11 14.55
C GLN A 13 -1.72 13.51 13.90
N GLY A 14 -0.57 13.89 13.33
CA GLY A 14 -0.38 15.16 12.62
C GLY A 14 -0.60 15.09 11.11
N HIS A 15 -1.20 14.00 10.61
CA HIS A 15 -1.38 13.71 9.18
C HIS A 15 -0.08 13.72 8.36
N ALA A 16 1.05 13.50 9.02
CA ALA A 16 2.32 13.23 8.37
C ALA A 16 2.49 11.72 8.21
N PHE A 17 3.15 11.27 7.14
CA PHE A 17 3.38 9.84 6.96
C PHE A 17 4.23 9.23 8.08
N GLU A 18 3.76 8.09 8.59
CA GLU A 18 4.38 7.38 9.70
C GLU A 18 5.83 6.98 9.36
N LYS A 19 6.75 7.23 10.30
CA LYS A 19 8.18 6.90 10.14
C LYS A 19 8.45 5.41 10.33
N LYS A 20 7.59 4.74 11.09
CA LYS A 20 7.62 3.29 11.34
C LYS A 20 6.97 2.51 10.18
N HIS A 21 6.69 1.23 10.41
CA HIS A 21 6.01 0.39 9.43
C HIS A 21 4.53 0.76 9.29
N PHE A 22 3.95 0.51 8.11
CA PHE A 22 2.53 0.72 7.80
C PHE A 22 1.58 0.27 8.92
N GLY A 23 1.76 -0.95 9.46
CA GLY A 23 0.86 -1.51 10.48
C GLY A 23 0.98 -0.88 11.88
N GLU A 24 1.86 0.10 12.05
CA GLU A 24 2.08 0.85 13.28
C GLU A 24 1.69 2.32 13.16
N ALA A 25 1.10 2.72 12.03
CA ALA A 25 0.58 4.06 11.84
C ALA A 25 -0.62 4.33 12.74
N GLU A 26 -0.60 5.47 13.43
CA GLU A 26 -1.65 5.87 14.37
C GLU A 26 -3.03 5.94 13.70
N GLN A 27 -3.05 6.31 12.42
CA GLN A 27 -4.26 6.47 11.62
C GLN A 27 -4.05 5.98 10.18
N PHE A 28 -5.16 5.59 9.55
CA PHE A 28 -5.26 5.31 8.13
C PHE A 28 -6.19 6.33 7.49
N LEU A 29 -5.66 7.13 6.55
CA LEU A 29 -6.48 8.00 5.72
C LEU A 29 -6.87 7.24 4.46
N ILE A 30 -8.17 7.21 4.14
CA ILE A 30 -8.69 6.48 2.99
C ILE A 30 -8.95 7.47 1.86
N TYR A 31 -8.24 7.29 0.76
CA TYR A 31 -8.43 8.07 -0.44
C TYR A 31 -9.07 7.24 -1.55
N GLU A 32 -9.91 7.86 -2.36
CA GLU A 32 -10.47 7.27 -3.57
C GLU A 32 -10.00 8.05 -4.79
N TYR A 33 -9.39 7.34 -5.74
CA TYR A 33 -9.17 7.85 -7.09
C TYR A 33 -10.38 7.54 -7.93
N LYS A 34 -10.99 8.58 -8.49
CA LYS A 34 -12.13 8.49 -9.39
C LYS A 34 -12.22 9.79 -10.20
N ASP A 35 -12.57 9.68 -11.47
CA ASP A 35 -12.77 10.87 -12.33
C ASP A 35 -11.53 11.78 -12.41
N ASP A 36 -10.33 11.18 -12.44
CA ASP A 36 -9.04 11.86 -12.45
C ASP A 36 -8.68 12.65 -11.17
N GLU A 37 -9.48 12.48 -10.11
CA GLU A 37 -9.26 13.12 -8.82
C GLU A 37 -8.96 12.08 -7.74
N LEU A 38 -8.08 12.43 -6.79
CA LEU A 38 -7.77 11.62 -5.61
C LEU A 38 -8.29 12.35 -4.36
N THR A 39 -9.37 11.86 -3.78
CA THR A 39 -10.10 12.56 -2.71
C THR A 39 -10.06 11.77 -1.40
N LEU A 40 -9.92 12.46 -0.27
CA LEU A 40 -10.05 11.84 1.05
C LEU A 40 -11.52 11.53 1.30
N ILE A 41 -11.85 10.26 1.53
CA ILE A 41 -13.22 9.81 1.77
C ILE A 41 -13.46 9.36 3.22
N ASP A 42 -12.42 8.99 3.95
CA ASP A 42 -12.56 8.53 5.35
C ASP A 42 -11.24 8.57 6.13
N GLU A 43 -11.33 8.52 7.45
CA GLU A 43 -10.20 8.46 8.38
C GLU A 43 -10.47 7.47 9.52
N TYR A 44 -9.57 6.50 9.68
CA TYR A 44 -9.67 5.48 10.71
C TYR A 44 -8.50 5.56 11.68
N ARG A 45 -8.80 5.67 12.98
CA ARG A 45 -7.79 5.42 14.01
C ARG A 45 -7.42 3.95 14.00
N ASN A 46 -6.13 3.64 13.97
CA ASN A 46 -5.66 2.25 13.92
C ASN A 46 -5.95 1.53 15.26
N PRO A 47 -6.88 0.56 15.29
CA PRO A 47 -7.24 -0.14 16.53
C PRO A 47 -6.15 -1.12 16.99
N PHE A 48 -5.18 -1.43 16.13
CA PHE A 48 -4.16 -2.46 16.33
C PHE A 48 -2.86 -1.94 16.96
N ILE A 49 -2.85 -0.71 17.50
CA ILE A 49 -1.67 -0.08 18.14
C ILE A 49 -1.62 -0.29 19.65
N ARG A 50 -2.72 -0.70 20.29
CA ARG A 50 -2.77 -0.74 21.76
C ARG A 50 -1.79 -1.78 22.34
N PRO A 51 -1.02 -1.40 23.38
CA PRO A 51 -0.06 -2.27 24.06
C PRO A 51 -0.74 -3.26 25.03
N GLU A 52 -2.03 -3.10 25.31
CA GLU A 52 -2.80 -4.03 26.13
C GLU A 52 -3.11 -5.35 25.35
N GLU A 53 -2.16 -6.27 25.44
CA GLU A 53 -2.34 -7.73 25.57
C GLU A 53 -2.52 -8.68 24.36
N HIS A 54 -2.65 -8.27 23.09
CA HIS A 54 -2.93 -9.28 22.05
C HIS A 54 -2.03 -9.35 20.82
N TYR A 55 -1.17 -8.37 20.57
CA TYR A 55 -0.36 -8.34 19.35
C TYR A 55 1.08 -7.95 19.61
N THR A 56 1.98 -8.94 19.65
CA THR A 56 3.42 -8.70 19.59
C THR A 56 3.78 -7.94 18.31
N HIS A 57 4.70 -6.98 18.39
CA HIS A 57 5.19 -6.20 17.27
C HIS A 57 5.66 -7.10 16.11
N GLY A 58 5.20 -6.82 14.89
CA GLY A 58 5.51 -7.63 13.70
C GLY A 58 4.88 -9.03 13.66
N SER A 59 3.97 -9.39 14.60
CA SER A 59 3.31 -10.70 14.59
C SER A 59 2.48 -10.91 13.32
N SER A 60 2.53 -12.13 12.76
CA SER A 60 1.70 -12.51 11.61
C SER A 60 0.21 -12.30 11.90
N ARG A 61 -0.23 -12.56 13.15
CA ARG A 61 -1.61 -12.34 13.60
C ARG A 61 -2.06 -10.88 13.44
N LYS A 62 -1.20 -9.91 13.81
CA LYS A 62 -1.48 -8.47 13.60
C LYS A 62 -1.56 -8.14 12.11
N GLY A 63 -0.62 -8.66 11.32
CA GLY A 63 -0.63 -8.48 9.87
C GLY A 63 -1.95 -8.95 9.24
N LYS A 64 -2.41 -10.15 9.59
CA LYS A 64 -3.69 -10.71 9.12
C LYS A 64 -4.89 -9.86 9.54
N ALA A 65 -4.93 -9.39 10.77
CA ALA A 65 -6.03 -8.54 11.24
C ALA A 65 -6.12 -7.21 10.48
N ILE A 66 -4.98 -6.56 10.23
CA ILE A 66 -4.91 -5.33 9.43
C ILE A 66 -5.32 -5.61 7.99
N ILE A 67 -4.85 -6.72 7.40
CA ILE A 67 -5.24 -7.14 6.05
C ILE A 67 -6.76 -7.33 5.97
N SER A 68 -7.37 -8.07 6.89
CA SER A 68 -8.83 -8.29 6.90
C SER A 68 -9.59 -6.97 6.99
N PHE A 69 -9.19 -6.09 7.92
CA PHE A 69 -9.80 -4.76 8.08
C PHE A 69 -9.73 -3.94 6.78
N LEU A 70 -8.58 -3.88 6.12
CA LEU A 70 -8.42 -3.11 4.88
C LEU A 70 -9.15 -3.74 3.68
N LYS A 71 -9.33 -5.06 3.68
CA LYS A 71 -10.16 -5.74 2.67
C LYS A 71 -11.64 -5.42 2.84
N GLU A 72 -12.13 -5.30 4.08
CA GLU A 72 -13.51 -4.89 4.36
C GLU A 72 -13.79 -3.45 3.89
N LEU A 73 -12.75 -2.60 3.87
CA LEU A 73 -12.80 -1.24 3.32
C LEU A 73 -12.60 -1.17 1.80
N ASP A 74 -12.42 -2.31 1.13
CA ASP A 74 -12.17 -2.44 -0.30
C ASP A 74 -10.94 -1.64 -0.77
N ILE A 75 -9.85 -1.69 0.03
CA ILE A 75 -8.59 -1.02 -0.31
C ILE A 75 -7.83 -1.80 -1.37
N ASP A 76 -7.25 -1.10 -2.34
CA ASP A 76 -6.41 -1.67 -3.40
C ASP A 76 -4.92 -1.41 -3.15
N VAL A 77 -4.59 -0.20 -2.69
CA VAL A 77 -3.20 0.31 -2.63
C VAL A 77 -2.86 0.74 -1.20
N LEU A 78 -1.71 0.29 -0.69
CA LEU A 78 -1.20 0.74 0.62
C LEU A 78 -0.03 1.70 0.43
N VAL A 79 -0.10 2.87 1.05
CA VAL A 79 0.94 3.91 0.93
C VAL A 79 1.59 4.14 2.29
N ALA A 80 2.89 3.89 2.37
CA ALA A 80 3.66 4.00 3.62
C ALA A 80 5.11 4.40 3.35
N ARG A 81 5.82 4.82 4.40
CA ARG A 81 7.28 5.00 4.30
C ARG A 81 8.03 3.68 4.40
N GLN A 82 7.47 2.71 5.13
CA GLN A 82 8.10 1.41 5.35
C GLN A 82 7.05 0.31 5.49
N PHE A 83 7.40 -0.90 5.03
CA PHE A 83 6.65 -2.12 5.30
C PHE A 83 7.51 -3.10 6.09
N GLY A 84 6.91 -3.78 7.06
CA GLY A 84 7.61 -4.74 7.91
C GLY A 84 7.78 -6.12 7.25
N ARG A 85 8.20 -7.09 8.07
CA ARG A 85 8.48 -8.50 7.69
C ARG A 85 7.34 -9.22 6.96
N ASN A 86 6.11 -8.76 7.17
CA ASN A 86 4.88 -9.33 6.60
C ASN A 86 4.54 -8.80 5.20
N LEU A 87 5.46 -8.12 4.53
CA LEU A 87 5.25 -7.56 3.18
C LEU A 87 4.82 -8.62 2.15
N HIS A 88 5.27 -9.86 2.28
CA HIS A 88 4.84 -10.95 1.39
C HIS A 88 3.32 -11.18 1.45
N MET A 89 2.72 -11.24 2.65
CA MET A 89 1.26 -11.35 2.83
C MET A 89 0.53 -10.10 2.32
N VAL A 90 1.12 -8.91 2.49
CA VAL A 90 0.53 -7.67 1.97
C VAL A 90 0.39 -7.73 0.45
N ARG A 91 1.42 -8.22 -0.24
CA ARG A 91 1.46 -8.32 -1.71
C ARG A 91 0.47 -9.34 -2.28
N GLU A 92 -0.06 -10.25 -1.47
CA GLU A 92 -1.12 -11.18 -1.88
C GLU A 92 -2.50 -10.51 -1.96
N HIS A 93 -2.65 -9.29 -1.43
CA HIS A 93 -3.95 -8.63 -1.29
C HIS A 93 -3.97 -7.18 -1.77
N PHE A 94 -2.85 -6.47 -1.67
CA PHE A 94 -2.76 -5.04 -1.96
C PHE A 94 -1.50 -4.72 -2.75
N ILE A 95 -1.50 -3.57 -3.42
CA ILE A 95 -0.34 -2.98 -4.07
C ILE A 95 0.42 -2.12 -3.03
N PRO A 96 1.57 -2.54 -2.50
CA PRO A 96 2.35 -1.71 -1.59
C PRO A 96 3.16 -0.65 -2.34
N VAL A 97 3.04 0.59 -1.89
CA VAL A 97 3.77 1.75 -2.38
C VAL A 97 4.57 2.35 -1.22
N ILE A 98 5.90 2.33 -1.37
CA ILE A 98 6.83 2.99 -0.45
C ILE A 98 7.08 4.40 -0.96
N ILE A 99 6.92 5.40 -0.09
CA ILE A 99 7.16 6.81 -0.40
C ILE A 99 8.33 7.37 0.43
N SER A 100 9.10 8.28 -0.17
CA SER A 100 10.12 9.06 0.55
C SER A 100 9.58 10.38 1.11
N ALA A 101 8.52 10.92 0.50
CA ALA A 101 7.93 12.20 0.86
C ALA A 101 7.20 12.13 2.23
N THR A 102 7.13 13.28 2.91
CA THR A 102 6.51 13.37 4.25
C THR A 102 5.15 14.04 4.25
N CYS A 103 4.83 14.84 3.22
CA CYS A 103 3.58 15.55 3.13
C CYS A 103 2.59 14.83 2.19
N ILE A 104 1.31 14.89 2.52
CA ILE A 104 0.24 14.24 1.77
C ILE A 104 0.13 14.82 0.36
N GLY A 105 0.19 16.16 0.21
CA GLY A 105 0.03 16.84 -1.08
C GLY A 105 1.00 16.36 -2.15
N GLU A 106 2.31 16.32 -1.84
CA GLU A 106 3.33 15.81 -2.76
C GLU A 106 3.06 14.35 -3.15
N VAL A 107 2.63 13.53 -2.19
CA VAL A 107 2.35 12.12 -2.45
C VAL A 107 1.14 11.96 -3.36
N THR A 108 0.06 12.71 -3.12
CA THR A 108 -1.13 12.68 -3.98
C THR A 108 -0.82 13.10 -5.40
N GLU A 109 -0.01 14.16 -5.60
CA GLU A 109 0.40 14.60 -6.94
C GLU A 109 1.21 13.53 -7.68
N VAL A 110 2.13 12.87 -6.98
CA VAL A 110 2.97 11.84 -7.61
C VAL A 110 2.17 10.57 -7.87
N LEU A 111 1.23 10.19 -6.99
CA LEU A 111 0.33 9.06 -7.23
C LEU A 111 -0.55 9.31 -8.46
N LEU A 112 -1.12 10.51 -8.62
CA LEU A 112 -1.92 10.88 -9.79
C LEU A 112 -1.11 10.74 -11.09
N LYS A 113 0.16 11.20 -11.11
CA LYS A 113 1.06 11.05 -12.28
C LYS A 113 1.35 9.58 -12.64
N HIS A 114 1.17 8.66 -11.70
CA HIS A 114 1.48 7.24 -11.87
C HIS A 114 0.25 6.33 -11.78
N ILE A 115 -0.96 6.90 -11.73
CA ILE A 115 -2.19 6.16 -11.44
C ILE A 115 -2.43 5.05 -12.45
N PHE A 116 -2.14 5.31 -13.72
CA PHE A 116 -2.20 4.34 -14.82
C PHE A 116 -1.46 3.04 -14.49
N TRP A 117 -0.25 3.13 -13.92
CA TRP A 117 0.54 1.95 -13.58
C TRP A 117 -0.04 1.14 -12.44
N LEU A 118 -0.70 1.79 -11.47
CA LEU A 118 -1.38 1.13 -10.36
C LEU A 118 -2.67 0.45 -10.83
N MET A 119 -3.40 1.06 -11.75
CA MET A 119 -4.59 0.47 -12.38
C MET A 119 -4.22 -0.77 -13.20
N GLU A 120 -3.15 -0.68 -14.01
CA GLU A 120 -2.62 -1.84 -14.75
C GLU A 120 -2.18 -2.96 -13.82
N GLU A 121 -1.54 -2.62 -12.70
CA GLU A 121 -1.16 -3.59 -11.68
C GLU A 121 -2.38 -4.28 -11.06
N ARG A 122 -3.43 -3.52 -10.74
CA ARG A 122 -4.67 -4.05 -10.16
C ARG A 122 -5.38 -5.03 -11.10
N ARG A 123 -5.30 -4.82 -12.42
CA ARG A 123 -5.89 -5.70 -13.44
C ARG A 123 -5.16 -7.03 -13.62
N LYS A 124 -3.96 -7.19 -13.07
CA LYS A 124 -3.22 -8.45 -13.20
C LYS A 124 -3.98 -9.60 -12.52
N VAL A 125 -3.95 -10.76 -13.18
CA VAL A 125 -4.50 -12.03 -12.67
C VAL A 125 -3.48 -12.78 -11.80
N ASP A 126 -2.28 -12.21 -11.61
CA ASP A 126 -1.24 -12.81 -10.77
C ASP A 126 -1.60 -12.66 -9.29
N ASN A 127 -1.23 -13.65 -8.48
CA ASN A 127 -1.54 -13.68 -7.05
C ASN A 127 -0.60 -12.81 -6.20
N HIS A 128 0.33 -12.07 -6.82
CA HIS A 128 1.25 -11.19 -6.11
C HIS A 128 1.42 -9.84 -6.79
N TYR A 129 1.01 -8.80 -6.09
CA TYR A 129 1.25 -7.43 -6.48
C TYR A 129 2.72 -7.04 -6.37
N GLY A 130 3.12 -6.12 -7.23
CA GLY A 130 4.40 -5.46 -7.23
C GLY A 130 4.62 -4.55 -6.03
N LEU A 131 5.88 -4.46 -5.56
CA LEU A 131 6.29 -3.39 -4.64
C LEU A 131 6.79 -2.19 -5.44
N TYR A 132 6.15 -1.05 -5.24
CA TYR A 132 6.52 0.21 -5.89
C TYR A 132 7.24 1.11 -4.89
N GLN A 133 8.27 1.81 -5.36
CA GLN A 133 8.94 2.85 -4.58
C GLN A 133 8.87 4.17 -5.33
N ILE A 134 8.34 5.20 -4.67
CA ILE A 134 8.24 6.56 -5.19
C ILE A 134 9.25 7.41 -4.43
N ASN A 135 10.34 7.79 -5.10
CA ASN A 135 11.32 8.74 -4.60
C ASN A 135 11.30 9.99 -5.47
N LEU A 136 10.82 11.12 -4.94
CA LEU A 136 10.89 12.45 -5.60
C LEU A 136 10.53 12.42 -7.10
N GLY A 137 9.36 11.86 -7.44
CA GLY A 137 8.86 11.78 -8.81
C GLY A 137 9.37 10.61 -9.67
N ILE A 138 10.23 9.74 -9.13
CA ILE A 138 10.67 8.51 -9.80
C ILE A 138 9.96 7.31 -9.19
N LEU A 139 9.10 6.66 -9.98
CA LEU A 139 8.51 5.36 -9.68
C LEU A 139 9.50 4.24 -10.07
N LYS A 140 10.07 3.56 -9.08
CA LYS A 140 10.80 2.31 -9.30
C LYS A 140 9.82 1.15 -9.26
N MET A 141 9.66 0.50 -10.41
CA MET A 141 8.89 -0.73 -10.55
C MET A 141 9.66 -1.91 -9.95
N PRO A 142 8.98 -2.93 -9.42
CA PRO A 142 9.63 -4.16 -8.99
C PRO A 142 10.30 -4.81 -10.20
N GLY A 143 11.57 -5.17 -10.06
CA GLY A 143 12.31 -5.83 -11.13
C GLY A 143 11.59 -7.10 -11.58
N ARG A 144 11.20 -7.16 -12.86
CA ARG A 144 10.74 -8.41 -13.47
C ARG A 144 11.90 -9.39 -13.36
N SER A 145 11.81 -10.36 -12.45
CA SER A 145 12.62 -11.57 -12.55
C SER A 145 12.11 -12.33 -13.76
N VAL A 146 12.69 -12.04 -14.93
CA VAL A 146 12.56 -12.90 -16.10
C VAL A 146 13.26 -14.20 -15.69
N LYS A 147 12.49 -15.22 -15.28
CA LYS A 147 13.04 -16.56 -15.19
C LYS A 147 13.54 -16.92 -16.59
N PRO A 148 14.83 -17.23 -16.80
CA PRO A 148 15.25 -17.80 -18.06
C PRO A 148 14.45 -19.08 -18.26
N ARG A 149 13.71 -19.19 -19.38
CA ARG A 149 13.22 -20.48 -19.84
C ARG A 149 14.47 -21.31 -20.09
N LEU A 150 14.75 -22.26 -19.19
CA LEU A 150 15.64 -23.36 -19.51
C LEU A 150 15.01 -24.05 -20.72
N GLN A 151 15.69 -23.95 -21.85
CA GLN A 151 15.37 -24.72 -23.04
C GLN A 151 15.49 -26.19 -22.65
N GLU A 152 14.44 -26.96 -22.90
CA GLU A 152 14.52 -28.42 -22.93
C GLU A 152 15.54 -28.78 -24.02
N GLU A 153 16.71 -29.25 -23.59
CA GLU A 153 17.61 -29.97 -24.48
C GLU A 153 17.10 -31.40 -24.66
N ARG A 154 17.00 -31.78 -25.93
CA ARG A 154 16.55 -33.05 -26.47
C ARG A 154 17.55 -34.18 -26.23
#